data_AF-A0A536Y6C8-F1
#
_entry.id   AF-A0A536Y6C8-F1
#
_cell.length_a   1.000
_cell.length_b   1.000
_cell.length_c   1.000
_cell.angle_alpha   90.00
_cell.angle_beta   90.00
_cell.angle_gamma   90.00
#
_symmetry.space_group_name_H-M   'P 1'
#
loop_
_entity.id
_entity.type
_entity.pdbx_description
1 polymer ?
#
loop_
_entity_poly.entity_id
_entity_poly.type
_entity_poly.pdbx_seq_one_letter_code
_entity_poly.pdbx_strand_id
1 'polypeptide(L)'
;MPYALYYAIAAAPPELTPQRLGSLVPVHFSTEQDALHAAALVLRGGQHVWLIEGPDVHYSADEVKERCRPILELFSRSTRHKR
;
A
#
# COMPACT_ATOMS: atom_id res chain seq x y z
N MET A 1 3.09 -12.33 13.78
CA MET A 1 1.92 -12.14 12.89
C MET A 1 2.42 -11.50 11.60
N PRO A 2 1.98 -11.96 10.41
CA PRO A 2 2.36 -11.34 9.15
C PRO A 2 1.72 -9.95 9.01
N TYR A 3 2.32 -9.09 8.20
CA TYR A 3 1.75 -7.81 7.78
C TYR A 3 0.83 -8.06 6.59
N ALA A 4 -0.38 -7.53 6.59
CA ALA A 4 -1.34 -7.65 5.51
C ALA A 4 -1.50 -6.32 4.77
N LEU A 5 -1.40 -6.38 3.44
CA LEU A 5 -1.72 -5.29 2.52
C LEU A 5 -3.08 -5.55 1.87
N TYR A 6 -3.97 -4.57 1.96
CA TYR A 6 -5.25 -4.54 1.28
C TYR A 6 -5.24 -3.47 0.20
N TYR A 7 -5.60 -3.86 -1.02
CA TYR A 7 -5.65 -2.95 -2.16
C TYR A 7 -6.74 -3.36 -3.14
N ALA A 8 -7.17 -2.40 -3.97
CA ALA A 8 -8.17 -2.62 -5.00
C ALA A 8 -7.91 -1.72 -6.21
N ILE A 9 -8.64 -1.97 -7.29
CA ILE A 9 -8.67 -1.08 -8.47
C ILE A 9 -9.39 0.23 -8.14
N ALA A 10 -10.39 0.18 -7.27
CA ALA A 10 -11.11 1.37 -6.81
C ALA A 10 -10.41 1.99 -5.58
N ALA A 11 -10.54 3.30 -5.44
CA ALA A 11 -10.10 4.01 -4.24
C ALA A 11 -10.78 3.47 -2.98
N ALA A 12 -10.09 3.60 -1.84
CA ALA A 12 -10.65 3.24 -0.55
C ALA A 12 -11.91 4.09 -0.30
N PRO A 13 -13.01 3.47 0.17
CA PRO A 13 -14.16 4.24 0.60
C PRO A 13 -13.80 5.14 1.79
N PRO A 14 -14.53 6.24 2.01
CA PRO A 14 -14.29 7.13 3.16
C PRO A 14 -14.45 6.40 4.50
N GLU A 15 -15.31 5.39 4.55
CA GLU A 15 -15.48 4.50 5.70
C GLU A 15 -15.09 3.07 5.30
N LEU A 16 -14.00 2.61 5.92
CA LEU A 16 -13.45 1.27 5.75
C LEU A 16 -14.03 0.34 6.82
N THR A 17 -15.19 -0.26 6.52
CA THR A 17 -15.84 -1.19 7.44
C THR A 17 -15.20 -2.59 7.37
N PRO A 18 -15.26 -3.39 8.44
CA PRO A 18 -14.76 -4.77 8.44
C PRO A 18 -15.36 -5.63 7.32
N GLN A 19 -16.64 -5.42 6.97
CA GLN A 19 -17.31 -6.14 5.89
C GLN A 19 -16.71 -5.81 4.52
N ARG A 20 -16.36 -4.53 4.28
CA ARG A 20 -15.72 -4.12 3.02
C ARG A 20 -14.28 -4.63 2.94
N LEU A 21 -13.55 -4.56 4.06
CA LEU A 21 -12.20 -5.10 4.13
C LEU A 21 -12.18 -6.62 3.91
N GLY A 22 -13.13 -7.33 4.50
CA GLY A 22 -13.30 -8.79 4.34
C GLY A 22 -13.72 -9.24 2.93
N SER A 23 -14.10 -8.31 2.04
CA SER A 23 -14.32 -8.63 0.62
C SER A 23 -13.03 -8.65 -0.20
N LEU A 24 -11.93 -8.14 0.36
CA LEU A 24 -10.61 -8.16 -0.25
C LEU A 24 -9.81 -9.37 0.22
N VAL A 25 -8.89 -9.83 -0.62
CA VAL A 25 -7.90 -10.86 -0.23
C VAL A 25 -6.65 -10.15 0.30
N PRO A 26 -6.31 -10.28 1.60
CA PRO A 26 -5.08 -9.70 2.13
C PRO A 26 -3.85 -10.37 1.54
N VAL A 27 -2.88 -9.56 1.11
CA VAL A 27 -1.56 -10.03 0.72
C VAL A 27 -0.62 -9.94 1.92
N HIS A 28 -0.07 -11.09 2.32
CA HIS A 28 0.71 -11.20 3.54
C HIS A 28 2.21 -11.08 3.28
N PHE A 29 2.90 -10.39 4.19
CA PHE A 29 4.33 -10.13 4.18
C PHE A 29 4.95 -10.43 5.54
N SER A 30 6.22 -10.80 5.53
CA SER A 30 6.98 -11.09 6.76
C SER A 30 7.39 -9.84 7.53
N THR A 31 7.51 -8.68 6.84
CA THR A 31 7.97 -7.42 7.42
C THR A 31 7.09 -6.24 6.99
N GLU A 32 7.05 -5.19 7.82
CA GLU A 32 6.39 -3.92 7.48
C GLU A 32 6.98 -3.33 6.19
N GLN A 33 8.30 -3.40 6.05
CA GLN A 33 9.02 -2.83 4.93
C GLN A 33 8.65 -3.50 3.60
N ASP A 34 8.50 -4.83 3.58
CA ASP A 34 8.06 -5.55 2.38
C ASP A 34 6.63 -5.17 1.99
N ALA A 35 5.74 -5.01 2.97
CA ALA A 35 4.38 -4.54 2.74
C ALA A 35 4.36 -3.11 2.15
N LEU A 36 5.22 -2.20 2.65
CA LEU A 36 5.37 -0.84 2.12
C LEU A 36 5.99 -0.80 0.71
N HIS A 37 6.97 -1.67 0.42
CA HIS A 37 7.51 -1.82 -0.93
C HIS A 37 6.44 -2.33 -1.91
N ALA A 38 5.66 -3.34 -1.52
CA ALA A 38 4.56 -3.85 -2.32
C ALA A 38 3.47 -2.78 -2.54
N ALA A 39 3.12 -2.03 -1.50
CA ALA A 39 2.19 -0.91 -1.60
C ALA A 39 2.67 0.16 -2.60
N ALA A 40 3.96 0.50 -2.60
CA ALA A 40 4.51 1.43 -3.57
C ALA A 40 4.39 0.90 -5.02
N LEU A 41 4.57 -0.41 -5.23
CA LEU A 41 4.35 -1.04 -6.55
C LEU A 41 2.87 -1.01 -6.97
N VAL A 42 1.95 -1.28 -6.05
CA VAL A 42 0.49 -1.18 -6.27
C VAL A 42 0.11 0.24 -6.71
N LEU A 43 0.56 1.26 -5.96
CA LEU A 43 0.31 2.67 -6.29
C LEU A 43 0.89 3.05 -7.65
N ARG A 44 2.12 2.62 -7.95
CA ARG A 44 2.74 2.83 -9.26
C ARG A 44 1.99 2.13 -10.40
N GLY A 45 1.41 0.97 -10.13
CA GLY A 45 0.57 0.21 -11.05
C GLY A 45 -0.80 0.84 -11.33
N GLY A 46 -1.12 1.98 -10.71
CA GLY A 46 -2.41 2.67 -10.86
C GLY A 46 -3.53 2.07 -10.03
N GLN A 47 -3.22 1.19 -9.08
CA GLN A 47 -4.18 0.65 -8.12
C GLN A 47 -4.13 1.46 -6.81
N HIS A 48 -5.12 1.24 -5.95
CA HIS A 48 -5.28 1.97 -4.71
C HIS A 48 -5.07 1.07 -3.50
N VAL A 49 -4.17 1.49 -2.61
CA VAL A 49 -4.01 0.86 -1.30
C VAL A 49 -5.12 1.34 -0.37
N TRP A 50 -5.69 0.40 0.39
CA TRP A 50 -6.76 0.66 1.35
C TRP A 50 -6.24 0.63 2.79
N LEU A 51 -5.39 -0.34 3.12
CA LEU A 51 -4.89 -0.56 4.47
C LEU A 51 -3.60 -1.38 4.46
N ILE A 52 -2.69 -1.09 5.39
CA ILE A 52 -1.68 -2.04 5.87
C ILE A 52 -1.94 -2.30 7.35
N GLU A 53 -2.05 -3.56 7.76
CA GLU A 53 -2.14 -3.92 9.17
C GLU A 53 -1.12 -5.00 9.53
N GLY A 54 -0.70 -5.05 10.78
CA GLY A 54 0.28 -6.02 11.27
C GLY A 54 0.54 -5.86 12.76
N PRO A 55 1.59 -6.51 13.29
CA PRO A 55 2.06 -6.26 14.65
C PRO A 55 2.30 -4.76 14.86
N ASP A 56 1.54 -4.14 15.77
CA ASP A 56 1.64 -2.74 16.16
C ASP A 56 1.46 -1.71 15.03
N VAL A 57 0.88 -2.15 13.90
CA VAL A 57 0.71 -1.35 12.69
C VAL A 57 -0.72 -1.39 12.21
N HIS A 58 -1.28 -0.20 11.96
CA HIS A 58 -2.54 -0.01 11.26
C HIS A 58 -2.46 1.30 10.47
N TYR A 59 -2.05 1.22 9.20
CA TYR A 59 -1.88 2.38 8.33
C TYR A 59 -3.05 2.51 7.37
N SER A 60 -3.76 3.62 7.48
CA SER A 60 -4.76 4.06 6.53
C SER A 60 -4.17 4.28 5.13
N ALA A 61 -5.04 4.35 4.11
CA ALA A 61 -4.63 4.62 2.74
C ALA A 61 -3.72 5.86 2.60
N ASP A 62 -4.00 6.93 3.34
CA ASP A 62 -3.21 8.17 3.24
C ASP A 62 -1.88 8.07 3.99
N GLU A 63 -1.83 7.40 5.14
CA GLU A 63 -0.57 7.11 5.82
C GLU A 63 0.34 6.20 4.98
N VAL A 64 -0.22 5.21 4.29
CA VAL A 64 0.53 4.37 3.37
C VAL A 64 1.10 5.20 2.22
N LYS A 65 0.32 6.10 1.61
CA LYS A 65 0.81 6.97 0.53
C LYS A 65 1.99 7.83 1.00
N GLU A 66 1.89 8.45 2.18
CA GLU A 66 2.98 9.25 2.73
C GLU A 66 4.23 8.42 3.01
N ARG A 67 4.07 7.23 3.58
CA ARG A 67 5.19 6.29 3.82
C ARG A 67 5.81 5.75 2.53
N CYS A 68 5.02 5.58 1.47
CA CYS A 68 5.50 5.16 0.16
C CYS A 68 6.16 6.30 -0.63
N ARG A 69 5.93 7.58 -0.28
CA ARG A 69 6.44 8.74 -1.02
C ARG A 69 7.95 8.67 -1.29
N PRO A 70 8.84 8.36 -0.33
CA PRO A 70 10.27 8.25 -0.60
C PRO A 70 10.61 7.14 -1.61
N ILE A 71 9.91 6.01 -1.56
CA ILE A 71 10.10 4.88 -2.47
C ILE A 71 9.66 5.28 -3.89
N LEU A 72 8.51 5.95 -4.02
CA LEU A 72 7.99 6.44 -5.29
C LEU A 72 8.89 7.52 -5.92
N GLU A 73 9.49 8.38 -5.09
CA GLU A 73 10.46 9.40 -5.54
C GLU A 73 11.74 8.78 -6.13
N LEU A 74 12.20 7.63 -5.65
CA LEU A 74 13.35 6.93 -6.24
C LEU A 74 13.05 6.46 -7.68
N PHE A 75 11.85 5.92 -7.91
CA PHE A 75 11.45 5.46 -9.24
C PHE A 75 11.31 6.60 -10.26
N SER A 76 10.83 7.77 -9.83
CA SER A 76 10.71 8.93 -10.72
C SER A 76 12.06 9.51 -11.15
N ARG A 77 13.09 9.41 -10.29
CA ARG A 77 14.46 9.82 -10.61
C ARG A 77 15.11 8.92 -11.66
N SER A 78 14.90 7.60 -11.61
CA SER A 78 15.42 6.68 -12.62
C SER A 78 14.87 6.92 -14.03
N THR A 79 13.64 7.46 -14.16
CA THR A 79 13.09 7.81 -15.49
C THR A 79 13.70 9.05 -16.13
N ARG A 80 14.45 9.89 -15.39
CA ARG A 80 15.10 11.09 -15.92
C ARG A 80 16.46 10.86 -16.59
N HIS A 81 17.03 9.65 -16.54
CA HIS A 81 18.33 9.31 -17.15
C HIS A 81 18.23 8.73 -18.58
N LYS A 82 17.05 8.80 -19.21
CA LYS A 82 16.89 8.53 -20.66
C LYS A 82 16.47 9.80 -21.38
N ARG A 83 17.41 10.74 -21.57
CA ARG A 83 17.39 11.73 -22.67
C ARG A 83 18.82 12.06 -23.07
#